data_AF-A0A2N2FQ28-F1
#
_entry.id   AF-A0A2N2FQ28-F1
#
_cell.length_a   1.000
_cell.length_b   1.000
_cell.length_c   1.000
_cell.angle_alpha   90.00
_cell.angle_beta   90.00
_cell.angle_gamma   90.00
#
_symmetry.space_group_name_H-M   'P 1'
#
loop_
_entity.id
_entity.type
_entity.pdbx_description
1 polymer ?
#
loop_
_entity_poly.entity_id
_entity_poly.type
_entity_poly.pdbx_seq_one_letter_code
_entity_poly.pdbx_strand_id
1 'polypeptide(L)'
;MKTAGIDIGSITAKAVIVEDKNILGTKIIFTGYNAEAAGKKVYEDVLAESGLDASSVSKIVSTGYGRNSVKFADRSFTEIMAHAAGAYFLNPKIRTIIDIGGQDSKAMTLD
;
A
#
# COMPACT_ATOMS: atom_id res chain seq x y z
N MET A 1 -10.81 13.64 1.89
CA MET A 1 -9.83 13.37 2.99
C MET A 1 -8.64 12.64 2.39
N LYS A 2 -7.41 13.08 2.67
CA LYS A 2 -6.19 12.39 2.18
C LYS A 2 -5.84 11.21 3.07
N THR A 3 -5.64 10.06 2.46
CA THR A 3 -5.23 8.82 3.13
C THR A 3 -4.05 8.20 2.41
N ALA A 4 -3.19 7.49 3.15
CA ALA A 4 -2.06 6.78 2.60
C ALA A 4 -2.20 5.26 2.79
N GLY A 5 -1.88 4.50 1.74
CA GLY A 5 -1.68 3.06 1.79
C GLY A 5 -0.20 2.74 1.63
N ILE A 6 0.35 1.88 2.50
CA ILE A 6 1.74 1.42 2.45
C ILE A 6 1.76 -0.11 2.40
N ASP A 7 2.28 -0.69 1.32
CA ASP A 7 2.37 -2.13 1.13
C ASP A 7 3.84 -2.57 1.16
N ILE A 8 4.21 -3.32 2.20
CA ILE A 8 5.57 -3.84 2.37
C ILE A 8 5.61 -5.32 1.98
N GLY A 9 5.97 -5.57 0.72
CA GLY A 9 6.23 -6.91 0.20
C GLY A 9 7.66 -7.37 0.44
N SER A 10 7.95 -8.62 0.06
CA SER A 10 9.28 -9.22 0.20
C SER A 10 10.35 -8.64 -0.73
N ILE A 11 9.95 -8.17 -1.90
CA ILE A 11 10.85 -7.57 -2.90
C ILE A 11 10.68 -6.05 -2.94
N THR A 12 9.44 -5.56 -2.93
CA THR A 12 9.14 -4.13 -3.07
C THR A 12 8.26 -3.60 -1.94
N ALA A 13 8.55 -2.36 -1.56
CA ALA A 13 7.68 -1.52 -0.76
C ALA A 13 6.98 -0.52 -1.68
N LYS A 14 5.67 -0.35 -1.51
CA LYS A 14 4.84 0.54 -2.30
C LYS A 14 4.11 1.52 -1.40
N ALA A 15 3.86 2.73 -1.89
CA ALA A 15 2.97 3.68 -1.24
C ALA A 15 2.03 4.33 -2.26
N VAL A 16 0.84 4.71 -1.79
CA VAL A 16 -0.14 5.48 -2.55
C VAL A 16 -0.78 6.52 -1.64
N ILE A 17 -0.98 7.73 -2.16
CA ILE A 17 -1.80 8.77 -1.53
C ILE A 17 -3.10 8.91 -2.33
N VAL A 18 -4.23 8.84 -1.63
CA VAL A 18 -5.57 8.90 -2.21
C VAL A 18 -6.39 10.01 -1.55
N GLU A 19 -7.13 10.77 -2.34
CA GLU A 19 -8.13 11.73 -1.89
C GLU A 19 -9.39 11.62 -2.73
N ASP A 20 -10.53 11.34 -2.07
CA ASP A 20 -11.85 11.30 -2.71
C ASP A 20 -11.90 10.42 -3.97
N LYS A 21 -11.27 9.23 -3.88
CA LYS A 21 -11.07 8.25 -4.96
C LYS A 21 -10.11 8.67 -6.07
N ASN A 22 -9.40 9.77 -5.93
CA ASN A 22 -8.32 10.15 -6.84
C ASN A 22 -6.98 9.75 -6.26
N ILE A 23 -6.13 9.14 -7.09
CA ILE A 23 -4.74 8.86 -6.73
C ILE A 23 -3.95 10.17 -6.93
N LEU A 24 -3.40 10.70 -5.84
CA LEU A 24 -2.58 11.92 -5.85
C LEU A 24 -1.12 11.61 -6.13
N GLY A 25 -0.66 10.42 -5.77
CA GLY A 25 0.70 9.98 -6.02
C GLY A 25 0.93 8.52 -5.65
N THR A 26 1.92 7.90 -6.28
CA THR A 26 2.34 6.52 -6.03
C THR A 26 3.85 6.43 -6.02
N LYS A 27 4.40 5.55 -5.20
CA LYS A 27 5.83 5.25 -5.17
C LYS A 27 6.08 3.76 -5.01
N ILE A 28 7.13 3.26 -5.65
CA ILE A 28 7.64 1.91 -5.48
C ILE A 28 9.15 1.97 -5.28
N ILE A 29 9.65 1.23 -4.29
CA ILE A 29 11.08 1.03 -4.02
C ILE A 29 11.34 -0.45 -3.70
N PHE A 30 12.59 -0.87 -3.69
CA PHE A 30 12.96 -2.18 -3.13
C PHE A 30 12.83 -2.17 -1.60
N THR A 31 12.26 -3.23 -1.02
CA THR A 31 12.15 -3.39 0.45
C THR A 31 13.53 -3.53 1.08
N GLY A 32 14.45 -4.22 0.40
CA GLY A 32 15.77 -4.54 0.95
C GLY A 32 15.68 -5.39 2.21
N TYR A 33 16.66 -5.25 3.10
CA TYR A 33 16.77 -6.05 4.32
C TYR A 33 16.01 -5.47 5.53
N ASN A 34 15.58 -4.19 5.46
CA ASN A 34 14.93 -3.50 6.56
C ASN A 34 13.56 -2.95 6.14
N ALA A 35 12.52 -3.72 6.44
CA ALA A 35 11.13 -3.40 6.12
C ALA A 35 10.62 -2.10 6.77
N GLU A 36 11.07 -1.77 7.98
CA GLU A 36 10.68 -0.53 8.67
C GLU A 36 11.26 0.69 7.97
N ALA A 37 12.55 0.65 7.66
CA ALA A 37 13.21 1.73 6.93
C ALA A 37 12.62 1.90 5.53
N ALA A 38 12.32 0.80 4.82
CA ALA A 38 11.67 0.85 3.52
C ALA A 38 10.26 1.45 3.59
N GLY A 39 9.46 1.08 4.60
CA GLY A 39 8.12 1.63 4.79
C GLY A 39 8.12 3.12 5.08
N LYS A 40 9.06 3.60 5.90
CA LYS A 40 9.26 5.03 6.13
C LYS A 40 9.70 5.75 4.85
N LYS A 41 10.71 5.21 4.17
CA LYS A 41 11.27 5.81 2.95
C LYS A 41 10.24 5.94 1.83
N VAL A 42 9.50 4.87 1.53
CA VAL A 42 8.51 4.91 0.44
C VAL A 42 7.40 5.92 0.70
N TYR A 43 7.05 6.13 1.97
CA TYR A 43 6.08 7.13 2.40
C TYR A 43 6.61 8.56 2.27
N GLU A 44 7.85 8.82 2.71
CA GLU A 44 8.50 10.11 2.55
C GLU A 44 8.70 10.46 1.07
N ASP A 45 9.13 9.49 0.26
CA ASP A 45 9.34 9.65 -1.18
C ASP A 45 8.02 10.00 -1.90
N VAL A 46 6.90 9.30 -1.61
CA VAL A 46 5.61 9.61 -2.27
C VAL A 46 5.07 10.98 -1.87
N LEU A 47 5.27 11.40 -0.61
CA LEU A 47 4.87 12.74 -0.15
C LEU A 47 5.67 13.83 -0.88
N ALA A 48 6.99 13.67 -0.93
CA ALA A 48 7.88 14.62 -1.59
C ALA A 48 7.57 14.76 -3.08
N GLU A 49 7.37 13.64 -3.79
CA GLU A 49 7.05 13.65 -5.23
C GLU A 49 5.64 14.19 -5.51
N SER A 50 4.71 14.08 -4.56
CA SER A 50 3.36 14.64 -4.67
C SER A 50 3.28 16.10 -4.21
N GLY A 51 4.35 16.67 -3.68
CA GLY A 51 4.35 18.02 -3.08
C GLY A 51 3.45 18.14 -1.84
N LEU A 52 3.31 17.06 -1.08
CA LEU A 52 2.43 16.97 0.09
C LEU A 52 3.24 16.91 1.39
N ASP A 53 2.70 17.53 2.44
CA ASP A 53 3.24 17.40 3.79
C ASP A 53 2.58 16.23 4.53
N ALA A 54 3.32 15.56 5.42
CA ALA A 54 2.80 14.44 6.21
C ALA A 54 1.58 14.84 7.07
N SER A 55 1.51 16.08 7.56
CA SER A 55 0.37 16.61 8.32
C SER A 55 -0.92 16.70 7.51
N SER A 56 -0.83 16.69 6.17
CA SER A 56 -2.00 16.68 5.29
C SER A 56 -2.66 15.30 5.16
N VAL A 57 -1.97 14.22 5.56
CA VAL A 57 -2.49 12.85 5.51
C VAL A 57 -3.21 12.53 6.80
N SER A 58 -4.51 12.27 6.71
CA SER A 58 -5.38 12.06 7.88
C SER A 58 -5.32 10.64 8.44
N LYS A 59 -5.07 9.64 7.57
CA LYS A 59 -4.98 8.24 7.94
C LYS A 59 -3.97 7.48 7.10
N ILE A 60 -3.24 6.58 7.74
CA ILE A 60 -2.24 5.71 7.14
C ILE A 60 -2.62 4.25 7.42
N VAL A 61 -2.63 3.43 6.39
CA VAL A 61 -2.90 2.00 6.46
C VAL A 61 -1.71 1.22 5.93
N SER A 62 -1.24 0.22 6.67
CA SER A 62 -0.19 -0.69 6.21
C SER A 62 -0.72 -2.06 5.79
N THR A 63 -0.04 -2.68 4.83
CA THR A 63 -0.34 -4.03 4.33
C THR A 63 0.94 -4.74 3.86
N GLY A 64 0.81 -5.96 3.36
CA GLY A 64 1.92 -6.82 2.98
C GLY A 64 2.49 -7.64 4.14
N TYR A 65 3.52 -8.44 3.83
CA TYR A 65 4.26 -9.25 4.79
C TYR A 65 4.87 -8.40 5.90
N GLY A 66 5.43 -7.23 5.54
CA GLY A 66 6.06 -6.28 6.46
C GLY A 66 5.12 -5.27 7.11
N ARG A 67 3.79 -5.43 7.00
CA ARG A 67 2.81 -4.42 7.49
C ARG A 67 3.04 -3.98 8.95
N ASN A 68 3.48 -4.89 9.80
CA ASN A 68 3.71 -4.64 11.23
C ASN A 68 5.01 -3.86 11.51
N SER A 69 5.87 -3.69 10.50
CA SER A 69 7.08 -2.87 10.55
C SER A 69 6.77 -1.38 10.35
N VAL A 70 5.61 -1.04 9.79
CA VAL A 70 5.15 0.35 9.62
C VAL A 70 4.49 0.83 10.93
N LYS A 71 5.30 1.15 11.94
CA LYS A 71 4.81 1.49 13.30
C LYS A 71 3.95 2.76 13.36
N PHE A 72 4.06 3.62 12.37
CA PHE A 72 3.32 4.89 12.28
C PHE A 72 1.98 4.76 11.53
N ALA A 73 1.61 3.55 11.08
CA ALA A 73 0.30 3.32 10.49
C ALA A 73 -0.80 3.30 11.56
N ASP A 74 -1.96 3.89 11.28
CA ASP A 74 -3.13 3.87 12.16
C ASP A 74 -3.76 2.48 12.25
N ARG A 75 -3.67 1.71 11.16
CA ARG A 75 -4.27 0.39 10.99
C ARG A 75 -3.37 -0.46 10.10
N SER A 76 -3.45 -1.78 10.28
CA SER A 76 -2.88 -2.75 9.35
C SER A 76 -3.95 -3.73 8.89
N PHE A 77 -3.87 -4.11 7.61
CA PHE A 77 -4.71 -5.16 7.01
C PHE A 77 -3.82 -6.16 6.28
N THR A 78 -4.36 -7.33 5.95
CA THR A 78 -3.66 -8.30 5.11
C THR A 78 -3.58 -7.79 3.67
N GLU A 79 -2.57 -8.23 2.92
CA GLU A 79 -2.47 -7.94 1.48
C GLU A 79 -3.66 -8.51 0.69
N ILE A 80 -4.26 -9.60 1.15
CA ILE A 80 -5.48 -10.17 0.58
C ILE A 80 -6.63 -9.14 0.63
N MET A 81 -6.87 -8.53 1.79
CA MET A 81 -7.90 -7.51 1.93
C MET A 81 -7.57 -6.25 1.13
N ALA A 82 -6.29 -5.84 1.12
CA ALA A 82 -5.85 -4.67 0.37
C ALA A 82 -6.01 -4.88 -1.15
N HIS A 83 -5.62 -6.03 -1.68
CA HIS A 83 -5.82 -6.39 -3.09
C HIS A 83 -7.29 -6.48 -3.46
N ALA A 84 -8.12 -7.11 -2.61
CA ALA A 84 -9.57 -7.16 -2.81
C ALA A 84 -10.19 -5.75 -2.87
N ALA A 85 -9.84 -4.88 -1.92
CA ALA A 85 -10.32 -3.50 -1.87
C ALA A 85 -9.83 -2.68 -3.08
N GLY A 86 -8.56 -2.81 -3.47
CA GLY A 86 -7.99 -2.16 -4.64
C GLY A 86 -8.62 -2.63 -5.95
N ALA A 87 -8.86 -3.94 -6.11
CA ALA A 87 -9.54 -4.49 -7.26
C ALA A 87 -10.99 -3.99 -7.35
N TYR A 88 -11.73 -4.00 -6.25
CA TYR A 88 -13.10 -3.47 -6.20
C TYR A 88 -13.14 -1.97 -6.53
N PHE A 89 -12.19 -1.20 -6.01
CA PHE A 89 -12.03 0.22 -6.31
C PHE A 89 -11.83 0.49 -7.81
N LEU A 90 -11.00 -0.32 -8.49
CA LEU A 90 -10.75 -0.20 -9.92
C LEU A 90 -11.94 -0.66 -10.76
N ASN A 91 -12.53 -1.81 -10.41
CA ASN A 91 -13.68 -2.35 -11.11
C ASN A 91 -14.48 -3.30 -10.19
N PRO A 92 -15.71 -2.95 -9.79
CA PRO A 92 -16.53 -3.76 -8.90
C PRO A 92 -17.01 -5.08 -9.53
N LYS A 93 -16.78 -5.30 -10.83
CA LYS A 93 -17.09 -6.56 -11.54
C LYS A 93 -15.97 -7.59 -11.49
N ILE A 94 -14.80 -7.27 -10.93
CA ILE A 94 -13.72 -8.27 -10.75
C ILE A 94 -14.20 -9.36 -9.78
N ARG A 95 -13.99 -10.62 -10.14
CA ARG A 95 -14.36 -11.81 -9.35
C ARG A 95 -13.19 -12.72 -9.02
N THR A 96 -12.05 -12.52 -9.67
CA THR A 96 -10.85 -13.30 -9.43
C THR A 96 -9.64 -12.39 -9.51
N ILE A 97 -8.75 -12.50 -8.52
CA ILE A 97 -7.46 -11.84 -8.50
C ILE A 97 -6.39 -12.93 -8.45
N ILE A 98 -5.40 -12.83 -9.34
CA ILE A 98 -4.18 -13.63 -9.29
C ILE A 98 -3.04 -12.66 -9.00
N ASP A 99 -2.54 -12.70 -7.77
CA ASP A 99 -1.39 -11.92 -7.31
C ASP A 99 -0.12 -12.78 -7.45
N ILE A 100 0.80 -12.37 -8.32
CA ILE A 100 2.08 -13.04 -8.53
C ILE A 100 3.17 -12.17 -7.89
N GLY A 101 3.50 -12.50 -6.64
CA GLY A 101 4.51 -11.81 -5.87
C GLY A 101 5.92 -12.34 -6.12
N GLY A 102 6.89 -11.78 -5.39
CA GLY A 102 8.29 -12.16 -5.52
C GLY A 102 8.70 -13.44 -4.78
N GLN A 103 7.89 -13.89 -3.81
CA GLN A 103 8.15 -15.11 -3.03
C GLN A 103 7.02 -16.14 -3.13
N ASP A 104 5.79 -15.68 -3.38
CA ASP A 104 4.60 -16.52 -3.43
C ASP A 104 3.61 -15.99 -4.48
N SER A 105 2.62 -16.80 -4.80
CA SER A 105 1.49 -16.42 -5.65
C SER A 105 0.19 -16.77 -4.95
N LYS A 106 -0.81 -15.89 -5.08
CA LYS A 106 -2.11 -16.02 -4.43
C LYS A 106 -3.22 -15.92 -5.46
N ALA A 107 -4.20 -16.81 -5.34
CA ALA A 107 -5.46 -16.72 -6.06
C ALA A 107 -6.57 -16.38 -5.07
N MET A 108 -7.37 -15.36 -5.38
CA MET A 108 -8.47 -14.89 -4.55
C MET A 108 -9.74 -14.82 -5.39
N THR A 109 -10.83 -15.37 -4.87
CA THR A 109 -12.17 -15.18 -5.42
C THR A 109 -12.87 -14.07 -4.63
N LEU A 110 -13.55 -13.18 -5.33
CA LEU A 110 -14.37 -12.11 -4.74
C LEU A 110 -15.84 -12.41 -5.03
N ASP A 111 -16.69 -12.34 -4.01
CA ASP A 111 -18.13 -12.53 -4.10
C ASP A 111 -18.88 -11.18 -4.05
#